data_AF-A0A7V5WKD8-F1
#
_entry.id   AF-A0A7V5WKD8-F1
#
_cell.length_a   1.000
_cell.length_b   1.000
_cell.length_c   1.000
_cell.angle_alpha   90.00
_cell.angle_beta   90.00
_cell.angle_gamma   90.00
#
_symmetry.space_group_name_H-M   'P 1'
#
loop_
_entity.id
_entity.type
_entity.pdbx_description
1 polymer ?
#
loop_
_entity_poly.entity_id
_entity_poly.type
_entity_poly.pdbx_seq_one_letter_code
_entity_poly.pdbx_strand_id
1 'polypeptide(L)' 'MALDESKENDKIFQENELTFLIDQNLLDTCGSIKVDFIDAGYRSGFSITSANPVGGGGCSSGSCASGSCG' A
#
# COMPACT_ATOMS: atom_id res chain seq x y z
N MET A 1 -3.68 4.77 0.30
CA MET A 1 -3.37 4.74 -1.15
C MET A 1 -3.95 6.00 -1.76
N ALA A 2 -3.24 6.64 -2.70
CA ALA A 2 -3.70 7.81 -3.42
C ALA A 2 -3.66 7.52 -4.92
N LEU A 3 -4.59 8.12 -5.68
CA LEU A 3 -4.63 8.07 -7.14
C LEU A 3 -3.98 9.37 -7.63
N ASP A 4 -2.72 9.29 -8.08
CA ASP A 4 -1.94 10.44 -8.58
C ASP A 4 -1.28 10.06 -9.92
N GLU A 5 -0.81 11.06 -10.66
CA GLU A 5 -0.08 10.87 -11.91
C GLU A 5 1.32 10.30 -11.64
N SER A 6 1.86 9.53 -12.60
CA SER A 6 3.22 8.98 -12.49
C SER A 6 4.27 10.08 -12.57
N LYS A 7 5.09 10.21 -11.53
CA LYS A 7 6.22 11.15 -11.50
C LYS A 7 7.48 10.48 -12.07
N GLU A 8 8.47 11.29 -12.45
CA GLU A 8 9.71 10.82 -13.07
C GLU A 8 10.50 9.81 -12.20
N ASN A 9 10.30 9.85 -10.88
CA ASN A 9 10.99 8.99 -9.92
C ASN A 9 10.16 7.76 -9.48
N ASP A 10 8.95 7.60 -10.00
CA ASP A 10 8.10 6.46 -9.67
C ASP A 10 8.41 5.27 -10.57
N LYS A 11 8.53 4.09 -9.98
CA LYS A 11 8.46 2.82 -10.71
C LYS A 11 7.00 2.46 -10.97
N ILE A 12 6.74 2.15 -12.23
CA ILE A 12 5.41 1.76 -12.71
C ILE A 12 5.35 0.23 -12.77
N PHE A 13 4.36 -0.34 -12.10
CA PHE A 13 4.02 -1.76 -12.17
C PHE A 13 2.62 -1.90 -12.75
N GLN A 14 2.49 -2.64 -13.84
CA GLN A 14 1.20 -2.92 -14.45
C GLN A 14 0.80 -4.35 -14.10
N GLU A 15 -0.30 -4.47 -13.36
CA GLU A 15 -0.88 -5.76 -12.97
C GLU A 15 -2.35 -5.78 -13.38
N ASN A 16 -2.67 -6.60 -14.37
CA ASN A 16 -3.98 -6.65 -15.02
C ASN A 16 -4.42 -5.29 -15.56
N GLU A 17 -5.56 -4.76 -15.07
CA GLU A 17 -6.11 -3.46 -15.43
C GLU A 17 -5.67 -2.34 -14.47
N LEU A 18 -4.79 -2.65 -13.49
CA LEU A 18 -4.33 -1.69 -12.49
C LEU A 18 -2.87 -1.30 -12.75
N THR A 19 -2.62 0.00 -12.66
CA THR A 19 -1.28 0.56 -12.67
C THR A 19 -0.92 1.01 -11.27
N PHE A 20 0.17 0.46 -10.73
CA PHE A 20 0.72 0.83 -9.43
C PHE A 20 1.95 1.71 -9.64
N LEU A 21 2.01 2.80 -8.88
CA LEU A 21 3.11 3.74 -8.86
C LEU A 21 3.78 3.65 -7.50
N ILE A 22 5.10 3.41 -7.49
CA ILE A 22 5.88 3.28 -6.26
C ILE A 22 7.14 4.11 -6.39
N ASP A 23 7.35 5.06 -5.49
CA ASP A 23 8.60 5.82 -5.41
C ASP A 23 9.79 4.87 -5.27
N GLN A 24 10.81 5.04 -6.11
CA GLN A 24 12.01 4.20 -6.09
C GLN A 24 12.70 4.17 -4.72
N ASN A 25 12.76 5.31 -4.02
CA ASN A 25 13.38 5.37 -2.69
C ASN A 25 12.59 4.53 -1.67
N LEU A 26 11.27 4.54 -1.79
CA LEU A 26 10.39 3.75 -0.95
C LEU A 26 10.54 2.26 -1.28
N LEU A 27 10.64 1.90 -2.56
CA LEU A 27 10.87 0.52 -2.99
C LEU A 27 12.22 -0.02 -2.51
N ASP A 28 13.28 0.78 -2.58
CA ASP A 28 14.61 0.41 -2.08
C ASP A 28 14.60 0.18 -0.56
N THR A 29 13.80 0.96 0.17
CA THR A 29 13.67 0.83 1.64
C THR A 29 12.77 -0.35 2.03
N CYS A 30 11.62 -0.51 1.35
CA CYS A 30 10.61 -1.55 1.60
C CYS A 30 11.02 -2.94 1.08
N GLY A 31 11.89 -2.99 0.07
CA GLY A 31 12.16 -4.20 -0.69
C GLY A 31 10.93 -4.66 -1.48
N SER A 32 10.70 -5.97 -1.54
CA SER A 32 9.56 -6.55 -2.23
C SER A 32 8.24 -6.15 -1.57
N ILE A 33 7.31 -5.60 -2.35
CA ILE A 33 5.96 -5.23 -1.89
C ILE A 33 4.96 -6.22 -2.47
N LYS A 34 4.08 -6.72 -1.60
CA LYS A 34 2.96 -7.59 -1.96
C LYS A 34 1.65 -6.91 -1.61
N VAL A 35 0.76 -6.85 -2.59
CA VAL A 35 -0.60 -6.31 -2.44
C VAL A 35 -1.58 -7.45 -2.59
N ASP A 36 -2.30 -7.77 -1.52
CA ASP A 36 -3.35 -8.77 -1.49
C ASP A 36 -4.71 -8.09 -1.28
N PHE A 37 -5.76 -8.53 -1.95
CA PHE A 37 -7.12 -8.10 -1.65
C PHE A 37 -7.80 -9.15 -0.78
N ILE A 38 -8.19 -8.74 0.44
CA ILE A 38 -8.91 -9.60 1.37
C ILE A 38 -10.38 -9.23 1.29
N ASP A 39 -11.21 -10.19 0.88
CA ASP A 39 -12.66 -10.08 0.91
C ASP A 39 -13.22 -10.97 2.02
N ALA A 40 -13.61 -10.36 3.14
CA ALA A 40 -14.29 -11.02 4.25
C ALA A 40 -15.72 -10.48 4.40
N GLY A 41 -16.46 -10.40 3.29
CA GLY A 41 -17.87 -10.03 3.26
C GLY A 41 -18.10 -8.56 3.59
N TYR A 42 -18.42 -8.25 4.86
CA TYR A 42 -18.58 -6.86 5.31
C TYR A 42 -17.24 -6.11 5.51
N ARG A 43 -16.12 -6.83 5.37
CA ARG A 43 -14.78 -6.26 5.48
C ARG A 43 -13.96 -6.68 4.27
N SER A 44 -14.04 -5.87 3.23
CA SER A 44 -13.16 -5.95 2.08
C SER A 44 -12.11 -4.84 2.14
N GLY A 45 -10.87 -5.16 1.77
CA GLY A 45 -9.78 -4.20 1.80
C GLY A 45 -8.48 -4.74 1.20
N PHE A 46 -7.58 -3.81 0.91
CA PHE A 46 -6.24 -4.14 0.45
C PHE A 46 -5.30 -4.33 1.64
N SER A 47 -4.62 -5.46 1.68
CA SER A 47 -3.50 -5.74 2.58
C SER A 47 -2.21 -5.53 1.80
N ILE A 48 -1.35 -4.66 2.30
CA ILE A 48 -0.06 -4.35 1.68
C ILE A 48 1.02 -4.79 2.67
N THR A 49 1.91 -5.67 2.24
CA THR A 49 3.04 -6.17 3.02
C THR A 49 4.34 -5.89 2.28
N SER A 50 5.39 -5.51 3.00
CA SER A 50 6.73 -5.31 2.44
C SER A 50 7.73 -6.25 3.10
N ALA A 51 8.75 -6.67 2.35
CA ALA A 51 9.81 -7.53 2.85
C ALA A 51 10.56 -6.86 4.02
N ASN A 52 10.81 -5.56 3.89
CA ASN A 52 11.31 -4.70 4.96
C ASN A 52 10.17 -3.77 5.39
N PRO A 53 9.54 -4.01 6.55
CA PRO A 53 8.55 -3.09 7.08
C PRO A 53 9.22 -1.77 7.45
N VAL A 54 8.97 -0.73 6.66
CA VAL A 54 9.28 0.65 7.04
C VAL A 54 8.34 1.00 8.18
N GLY A 55 8.89 1.14 9.39
CA GLY A 55 8.14 1.54 10.57
C GLY A 55 7.44 2.88 10.34
N GLY A 56 6.15 2.83 10.01
CA GLY A 56 5.37 4.00 9.64
C GLY A 56 4.00 3.61 9.11
N GLY A 57 3.09 3.24 10.02
CA GLY A 57 1.66 3.25 9.73
C GLY A 57 1.16 2.12 8.82
N GLY A 58 1.43 0.87 9.17
CA GLY A 58 0.57 -0.23 8.72
C GLY A 58 -0.82 -0.04 9.31
N CYS A 59 -1.71 0.65 8.60
CA CYS A 59 -3.15 0.59 8.88
C CYS A 59 -3.65 -0.80 8.45
N SER A 60 -3.27 -1.81 9.23
CA SER A 60 -3.78 -3.17 9.12
C SER A 60 -5.26 -3.13 9.48
N SER A 61 -6.10 -3.00 8.46
CA SER A 61 -7.41 -3.63 8.36
C SER A 61 -8.14 -3.86 9.69
N GLY A 62 -8.64 -2.77 10.29
CA GLY A 62 -9.44 -2.85 11.51
C GLY A 62 -9.74 -1.48 12.06
N SER A 63 -10.94 -0.97 11.76
CA SER A 63 -11.56 0.14 12.49
C SER A 63 -11.04 1.55 12.16
N CYS A 64 -11.68 2.18 11.17
CA CYS A 64 -12.05 3.59 11.32
C CYS A 64 -13.21 3.69 12.34
N ALA A 65 -12.94 3.31 13.59
CA ALA A 65 -13.82 3.55 14.71
C ALA A 65 -12.95 4.10 15.85
N SER A 66 -13.19 5.37 16.17
CA SER A 66 -12.70 6.10 17.35
C SER A 66 -11.18 6.29 17.52
N GLY A 67 -10.74 7.51 17.20
CA GLY A 67 -9.99 8.32 18.17
C GLY A 67 -8.47 8.17 18.23
N SER A 68 -7.83 9.34 18.23
CA SER A 68 -6.44 9.61 18.64
C SER A 68 -5.34 9.37 17.61
N CYS A 69 -5.08 10.40 16.79
CA CYS A 69 -3.71 10.73 16.44
C CYS A 69 -3.04 11.33 17.69
N GLY A 70 -2.02 10.64 18.18
CA GLY A 70 -1.04 11.17 19.12
C GLY A 70 0.27 11.44 18.39
#